data_AF-A0A0W0GF56-F1
#
_entry.id   AF-A0A0W0GF56-F1
#
_cell.length_a   1.000
_cell.length_b   1.000
_cell.length_c   1.000
_cell.angle_alpha   90.00
_cell.angle_beta   90.00
_cell.angle_gamma   90.00
#
_symmetry.space_group_name_H-M   'P 1'
#
loop_
_entity.id
_entity.type
_entity.pdbx_description
1 polymer ?
#
loop_
_entity_poly.entity_id
_entity_poly.type
_entity_poly.pdbx_seq_one_letter_code
_entity_poly.pdbx_strand_id
1 'polypeptide(L)'
;MRGKPTEQEEYTSQDWVHRMTGTSDTFLAFGSGRHLCPGRFFASLELKIFMAYLVLNYDVKMAREGMRPPNEWLGPMSEPSTKARVLFRRR
;
A
#
# COMPACT_ATOMS: atom_id res chain seq x y z
N MET A 1 5.04 49.49 -14.57
CA MET A 1 4.34 49.22 -13.29
C MET A 1 3.98 47.74 -13.23
N ARG A 2 4.77 46.99 -12.45
CA ARG A 2 4.46 45.77 -11.66
C ARG A 2 3.46 44.76 -12.24
N GLY A 3 3.99 43.54 -12.42
CA GLY A 3 3.37 42.44 -13.14
C GLY A 3 2.29 41.65 -12.41
N LYS A 4 1.89 40.56 -13.06
CA LYS A 4 1.43 39.32 -12.42
C LYS A 4 2.01 38.12 -13.17
N PRO A 5 2.27 37.02 -12.46
CA PRO A 5 3.38 36.12 -12.74
C PRO A 5 3.03 35.07 -13.80
N THR A 6 4.00 34.84 -14.69
CA THR A 6 4.22 33.56 -15.35
C THR A 6 4.75 32.58 -14.31
N GLU A 7 3.86 31.79 -13.73
CA GLU A 7 4.23 30.54 -13.06
C GLU A 7 2.94 29.73 -13.02
N GLN A 8 2.83 28.82 -13.99
CA GLN A 8 2.14 27.58 -13.74
C GLN A 8 2.82 27.03 -12.49
N GLU A 9 2.21 27.26 -11.33
CA GLU A 9 2.52 26.53 -10.11
C GLU A 9 2.42 25.07 -10.51
N GLU A 10 3.58 24.47 -10.72
CA GLU A 10 3.81 23.05 -10.75
C GLU A 10 3.41 22.56 -9.35
N TYR A 11 2.09 22.44 -9.16
CA TYR A 11 1.47 21.96 -7.94
C TYR A 11 2.03 20.57 -7.72
N THR A 12 2.94 20.46 -6.76
CA THR A 12 3.75 19.30 -6.43
C THR A 12 2.90 18.04 -6.39
N SER A 13 2.77 17.39 -7.54
CA SER A 13 2.01 16.15 -7.72
C SER A 13 2.73 14.95 -7.12
N GLN A 14 3.72 15.16 -6.25
CA GLN A 14 4.50 14.12 -5.59
C GLN A 14 4.07 13.90 -4.14
N ASP A 15 3.37 14.84 -3.51
CA ASP A 15 3.01 14.73 -2.09
C ASP A 15 1.95 13.65 -1.79
N TRP A 16 1.08 13.32 -2.76
CA TRP A 16 0.09 12.25 -2.61
C TRP A 16 0.70 10.85 -2.76
N VAL A 17 1.84 10.73 -3.46
CA VAL A 17 2.52 9.45 -3.73
C VAL A 17 3.04 8.83 -2.43
N HIS A 18 3.31 9.65 -1.42
CA HIS A 18 3.86 9.21 -0.13
C HIS A 18 2.80 8.92 0.94
N ARG A 19 1.51 9.13 0.68
CA ARG A 19 0.45 8.89 1.66
C ARG A 19 -0.19 7.52 1.41
N MET A 20 -0.05 6.60 2.36
CA MET A 20 -0.66 5.26 2.30
C MET A 20 -2.18 5.28 2.02
N THR A 21 -2.88 6.36 2.38
CA THR A 21 -4.33 6.54 2.16
C THR A 21 -4.67 7.42 0.96
N GLY A 22 -3.66 7.87 0.20
CA GLY A 22 -3.84 8.66 -1.01
C GLY A 22 -4.43 7.82 -2.14
N THR A 23 -5.09 8.47 -3.08
CA THR A 23 -5.64 7.84 -4.29
C THR A 23 -5.35 8.75 -5.48
N SER A 24 -5.08 8.16 -6.63
CA SER A 24 -4.86 8.87 -7.90
C SER A 24 -5.33 8.00 -9.05
N ASP A 25 -5.32 8.54 -10.27
CA ASP A 25 -5.68 7.79 -11.48
C ASP A 25 -4.73 6.60 -11.75
N THR A 26 -3.55 6.58 -11.11
CA THR A 26 -2.58 5.48 -11.18
C THR A 26 -2.54 4.63 -9.91
N PHE A 27 -3.24 5.02 -8.84
CA PHE A 27 -3.27 4.30 -7.56
C PHE A 27 -4.70 4.20 -7.01
N LEU A 28 -5.33 3.05 -7.26
CA LEU A 28 -6.75 2.80 -6.99
C LEU A 28 -6.99 1.78 -5.86
N ALA A 29 -6.00 1.57 -4.98
CA ALA A 29 -6.10 0.56 -3.91
C ALA A 29 -7.30 0.78 -2.96
N PHE A 30 -7.77 2.03 -2.83
CA PHE A 30 -8.96 2.39 -2.04
C PHE A 30 -10.12 2.90 -2.91
N GLY A 31 -10.11 2.65 -4.22
CA GLY A 31 -11.08 3.18 -5.17
C GLY A 31 -10.80 4.62 -5.59
N SER A 32 -11.80 5.28 -6.19
CA SER A 32 -11.73 6.68 -6.64
C SER A 32 -13.10 7.37 -6.54
N GLY A 33 -13.09 8.71 -6.47
CA GLY A 33 -14.28 9.56 -6.45
C GLY A 33 -15.26 9.28 -5.31
N ARG A 34 -16.56 9.25 -5.62
CA ARG A 34 -17.63 9.04 -4.63
C ARG A 34 -17.63 7.66 -3.98
N HIS A 35 -16.92 6.69 -4.57
CA HIS A 35 -16.86 5.31 -4.10
C HIS A 35 -15.52 4.98 -3.43
N LEU A 36 -14.79 6.01 -2.97
CA LEU A 36 -13.59 5.82 -2.15
C LEU A 36 -13.92 5.03 -0.89
N CYS A 37 -13.05 4.09 -0.55
CA CYS A 37 -13.17 3.29 0.66
C CYS A 37 -13.16 4.22 1.89
N PRO A 38 -14.26 4.27 2.67
CA PRO A 38 -14.33 5.10 3.87
C PRO A 38 -13.38 4.58 4.95
N GLY A 39 -13.04 3.28 4.93
CA GLY A 39 -12.16 2.63 5.89
C GLY A 39 -10.65 2.82 5.65
N ARG A 40 -10.22 3.53 4.61
CA ARG A 40 -8.79 3.61 4.22
C ARG A 40 -7.87 4.09 5.35
N PHE A 41 -8.32 5.01 6.19
CA PHE A 41 -7.54 5.51 7.32
C PHE A 41 -7.38 4.45 8.41
N PHE A 42 -8.47 3.77 8.75
CA PHE A 42 -8.47 2.69 9.71
C PHE A 42 -7.59 1.52 9.24
N ALA A 43 -7.79 1.05 8.01
CA ALA A 43 -6.97 -0.01 7.41
C ALA A 43 -5.47 0.36 7.38
N SER A 44 -5.15 1.62 7.08
CA SER A 44 -3.75 2.09 7.09
C SER A 44 -3.12 2.07 8.48
N LEU A 45 -3.90 2.35 9.53
CA LEU A 45 -3.44 2.32 10.92
C LEU A 45 -3.25 0.88 11.38
N GLU A 46 -4.25 0.03 11.15
CA GLU A 46 -4.24 -1.38 11.50
C GLU A 46 -3.05 -2.11 10.85
N LEU A 47 -2.83 -1.89 9.56
CA LEU A 47 -1.71 -2.49 8.84
C LEU A 47 -0.35 -2.07 9.41
N LYS A 48 -0.19 -0.79 9.77
CA LYS A 48 1.06 -0.30 10.38
C LYS A 48 1.31 -0.93 11.75
N ILE A 49 0.27 -1.01 12.59
CA ILE A 49 0.37 -1.63 13.92
C ILE A 49 0.73 -3.12 13.77
N PHE A 50 0.05 -3.83 12.88
CA PHE A 50 0.31 -5.24 12.60
C PHE A 50 1.75 -5.46 12.11
N MET A 51 2.24 -4.66 11.16
CA MET A 51 3.60 -4.75 10.64
C MET A 51 4.66 -4.42 11.71
N ALA A 52 4.43 -3.39 12.53
CA ALA A 52 5.31 -3.04 13.63
C ALA A 52 5.41 -4.20 14.63
N TYR A 53 4.27 -4.80 15.00
CA TYR A 53 4.23 -5.95 15.89
C TYR A 53 4.96 -7.17 15.30
N LEU A 54 4.73 -7.49 14.03
CA LEU A 54 5.40 -8.60 13.36
C LEU A 54 6.93 -8.43 13.34
N VAL A 55 7.43 -7.28 12.90
CA VAL A 55 8.89 -7.04 12.76
C VAL A 55 9.61 -7.04 14.11
N LEU A 56 8.96 -6.57 15.17
CA LEU A 56 9.53 -6.53 16.50
C LEU A 56 9.53 -7.90 17.20
N ASN A 57 8.48 -8.70 17.02
CA ASN A 57 8.24 -9.90 17.83
C ASN A 57 8.53 -11.21 17.10
N TYR A 58 8.67 -11.21 15.78
CA TYR A 58 8.82 -12.43 14.99
C TYR A 58 9.98 -12.36 14.00
N ASP A 59 10.61 -13.53 13.81
CA ASP A 59 11.36 -13.84 12.60
C ASP A 59 10.41 -14.50 11.61
N VAL A 60 10.29 -13.90 10.43
CA VAL A 60 9.42 -14.37 9.35
C VAL A 60 10.29 -14.87 8.20
N LYS A 61 10.00 -16.09 7.72
CA LYS A 61 10.68 -16.69 6.56
C LYS A 61 9.69 -17.36 5.62
N MET A 62 10.00 -17.40 4.34
CA MET A 62 9.30 -18.27 3.40
C MET A 62 9.78 -19.71 3.58
N ALA A 63 8.89 -20.69 3.47
CA ALA A 63 9.27 -22.10 3.53
C ALA A 63 10.25 -22.50 2.42
N ARG A 64 10.21 -21.78 1.29
CA ARG A 64 11.22 -21.83 0.22
C ARG A 64 11.93 -20.49 0.15
N GLU A 65 13.19 -20.45 0.56
CA GLU A 65 13.97 -19.21 0.57
C GLU A 65 14.23 -18.70 -0.86
N GLY A 66 14.33 -17.37 -1.02
CA GLY A 66 14.69 -16.72 -2.29
C GLY A 66 13.59 -16.64 -3.35
N MET A 67 12.39 -17.16 -3.10
CA MET A 67 11.29 -17.14 -4.07
C MET A 67 10.01 -16.58 -3.45
N ARG A 68 9.51 -15.46 -4.00
CA ARG A 68 8.12 -15.03 -3.77
C ARG A 68 7.20 -15.86 -4.66
N PRO A 69 6.21 -16.59 -4.11
CA PRO A 69 5.21 -17.29 -4.90
C PRO A 69 4.48 -16.33 -5.84
N PRO A 70 4.11 -16.78 -7.05
CA PRO A 70 3.31 -15.97 -7.96
C PRO A 70 1.96 -15.63 -7.31
N ASN A 71 1.40 -14.48 -7.68
CA ASN A 71 0.05 -14.12 -7.26
C ASN A 71 -0.97 -15.05 -7.94
N GLU A 72 -2.07 -15.30 -7.24
CA GLU A 72 -3.26 -15.97 -7.77
C GLU A 72 -4.29 -14.91 -8.16
N TRP A 73 -5.03 -15.13 -9.25
CA TRP A 73 -6.04 -14.19 -9.71
C TRP A 73 -7.43 -14.69 -9.34
N LEU A 74 -8.19 -13.86 -8.62
CA LEU A 74 -9.61 -14.07 -8.33
C LEU A 74 -10.40 -12.96 -9.02
N GLY A 75 -10.83 -13.22 -10.25
CA GLY A 75 -11.39 -12.17 -11.12
C GLY A 75 -10.37 -11.05 -11.33
N PRO A 76 -10.72 -9.77 -11.10
CA PRO A 76 -9.78 -8.65 -11.24
C PRO A 76 -8.83 -8.50 -10.03
N MET A 77 -8.96 -9.32 -8.98
CA MET A 77 -8.15 -9.22 -7.77
C MET A 77 -6.89 -10.08 -7.88
N SER A 78 -5.73 -9.48 -7.61
CA SER A 78 -4.44 -10.16 -7.56
C SER A 78 -4.11 -10.49 -6.10
N GLU A 79 -4.28 -11.75 -5.73
CA GLU A 79 -4.11 -12.26 -4.37
C GLU A 79 -2.76 -12.96 -4.17
N PRO A 80 -2.23 -13.01 -2.94
CA PRO A 80 -1.12 -13.90 -2.60
C PRO A 80 -1.51 -15.37 -2.85
N SER A 81 -0.54 -16.23 -3.21
CA SER A 81 -0.84 -17.65 -3.39
C SER A 81 -1.35 -18.30 -2.11
N THR A 82 -2.50 -18.98 -2.21
CA THR A 82 -3.12 -19.74 -1.12
C THR A 82 -2.31 -20.97 -0.69
N LYS A 83 -1.34 -21.39 -1.50
CA LYS A 83 -0.45 -22.55 -1.25
C LYS A 83 0.88 -22.15 -0.65
N ALA A 84 1.18 -20.85 -0.58
CA ALA A 84 2.41 -20.34 0.00
C ALA A 84 2.46 -20.67 1.50
N ARG A 85 3.62 -21.14 1.96
CA ARG A 85 3.87 -21.38 3.38
C ARG A 85 4.85 -20.36 3.92
N VAL A 86 4.42 -19.65 4.96
CA VAL A 86 5.23 -18.69 5.72
C VAL A 86 5.51 -19.29 7.09
N LEU A 87 6.76 -19.23 7.52
CA LEU A 87 7.24 -19.72 8.80
C LEU A 87 7.40 -18.53 9.75
N PHE A 88 6.85 -18.64 10.95
CA PHE A 88 6.94 -17.64 12.00
C PHE A 88 7.65 -18.24 13.21
N ARG A 89 8.66 -17.53 13.71
CA ARG A 89 9.32 -17.85 14.98
C ARG A 89 9.23 -16.62 15.87
N ARG A 90 8.68 -16.77 17.08
CA ARG A 90 8.68 -15.69 18.07
C ARG A 90 10.12 -15.46 18.57
N ARG A 91 10.53 -14.20 18.70
CA ARG A 91 11.81 -13.80 19.29
C ARG A 91 11.80 -13.84 20.81
#